data_AF-A0A3N7DLG9-F1
#
_entry.id   AF-A0A3N7DLG9-F1
#
_cell.length_a   1.000
_cell.length_b   1.000
_cell.length_c   1.000
_cell.angle_alpha   90.00
_cell.angle_beta   90.00
_cell.angle_gamma   90.00
#
_symmetry.space_group_name_H-M   'P 1'
#
loop_
_entity.id
_entity.type
_entity.pdbx_description
1 polymer ?
#
loop_
_entity_poly.entity_id
_entity_poly.type
_entity_poly.pdbx_seq_one_letter_code
_entity_poly.pdbx_strand_id
1 'polypeptide(L)'
;MTVTVLAILETDFVPAKNLAKVMNDRLERAARELRDNHLKALYGRGFSCEDLVIYISYNSKYKMRYRIVNDVPADIEYFVAETCGRLGYMLWRSVPVEVLPG
;
A
#
# COMPACT_ATOMS: atom_id res chain seq x y z
N MET A 1 17.66 -2.96 -0.47
CA MET A 1 16.30 -2.81 -1.03
C MET A 1 15.88 -1.34 -0.97
N THR A 2 15.37 -0.79 -2.06
CA THR A 2 14.68 0.50 -2.10
C THR A 2 13.21 0.26 -1.78
N VAL A 3 12.66 0.97 -0.79
CA VAL A 3 11.24 0.86 -0.44
C VAL A 3 10.51 2.13 -0.89
N THR A 4 9.54 1.95 -1.77
CA THR A 4 8.69 3.03 -2.28
C THR A 4 7.25 2.78 -1.85
N VAL A 5 6.64 3.75 -1.18
CA VAL A 5 5.22 3.70 -0.82
C VAL A 5 4.52 4.90 -1.45
N LEU A 6 3.54 4.64 -2.32
CA LEU A 6 2.77 5.66 -3.02
C LEU A 6 1.34 5.74 -2.47
N ALA A 7 0.90 6.95 -2.17
CA ALA A 7 -0.49 7.25 -1.86
C ALA A 7 -1.28 7.47 -3.16
N ILE A 8 -2.23 6.58 -3.45
CA ILE A 8 -3.15 6.71 -4.58
C ILE A 8 -4.38 7.50 -4.10
N LEU A 9 -4.44 8.76 -4.53
CA LEU A 9 -5.47 9.71 -4.10
C LEU A 9 -6.77 9.54 -4.89
N GLU A 10 -6.71 8.92 -6.08
CA GLU A 10 -7.90 8.52 -6.81
C GLU A 10 -8.65 7.44 -6.03
N THR A 11 -9.92 7.71 -5.79
CA THR A 11 -10.82 6.79 -5.09
C THR A 11 -12.04 6.50 -5.96
N ASP A 12 -12.67 5.35 -5.72
CA ASP A 12 -13.88 4.87 -6.40
C ASP A 12 -15.16 5.57 -5.89
N PHE A 13 -15.01 6.57 -5.02
CA PHE A 13 -16.08 7.36 -4.44
C PHE A 13 -15.67 8.84 -4.42
N VAL A 14 -16.65 9.74 -4.29
CA VAL A 14 -16.40 11.19 -4.24
C VAL A 14 -16.60 11.69 -2.80
N PRO A 15 -15.53 11.92 -2.02
CA PRO A 15 -15.65 12.55 -0.72
C PRO A 15 -16.04 14.03 -0.85
N ALA A 16 -16.72 14.56 0.17
CA ALA A 16 -16.93 16.02 0.26
C ALA A 16 -15.59 16.76 0.25
N LYS A 17 -15.52 17.93 -0.38
CA LYS A 17 -14.25 18.65 -0.67
C LYS A 17 -13.33 18.83 0.54
N ASN A 18 -13.87 19.18 1.70
CA ASN A 18 -13.08 19.36 2.92
C ASN A 18 -12.58 18.03 3.50
N LEU A 19 -13.38 16.96 3.35
CA LEU A 19 -12.99 15.62 3.77
C LEU A 19 -11.89 15.06 2.85
N ALA A 20 -11.97 15.32 1.54
CA ALA A 20 -10.99 14.88 0.55
C ALA A 20 -9.58 15.36 0.92
N LYS A 21 -9.43 16.65 1.26
CA LYS A 21 -8.14 17.22 1.66
C LYS A 21 -7.56 16.52 2.90
N VAL A 22 -8.37 16.40 3.96
CA VAL A 22 -7.94 15.75 5.21
C VAL A 22 -7.56 14.29 4.98
N MET A 23 -8.31 13.58 4.14
CA MET A 23 -8.02 12.20 3.77
C MET A 23 -6.69 12.08 3.03
N ASN A 24 -6.45 12.93 2.02
CA ASN A 24 -5.22 12.93 1.23
C ASN A 24 -4.00 13.22 2.12
N ASP A 25 -4.06 14.26 2.95
CA ASP A 25 -2.98 14.63 3.88
C ASP A 25 -2.64 13.46 4.83
N ARG A 26 -3.68 12.75 5.32
CA ARG A 26 -3.51 11.55 6.15
C ARG A 26 -2.90 10.38 5.40
N LEU A 27 -3.30 10.15 4.16
CA LEU A 27 -2.78 9.05 3.34
C LEU A 27 -1.32 9.27 2.95
N GLU A 28 -0.95 10.50 2.57
CA GLU A 28 0.45 10.85 2.27
C GLU A 28 1.35 10.74 3.50
N ARG A 29 0.83 11.11 4.68
CA ARG A 29 1.54 10.89 5.96
C ARG A 29 1.70 9.40 6.22
N ALA A 30 0.63 8.61 6.09
CA ALA A 30 0.66 7.17 6.26
C ALA A 30 1.66 6.49 5.30
N ALA A 31 1.77 6.96 4.05
CA ALA A 31 2.75 6.44 3.09
C ALA A 31 4.19 6.67 3.57
N ARG A 32 4.49 7.89 4.03
CA ARG A 32 5.81 8.24 4.59
C ARG A 32 6.12 7.44 5.84
N GLU A 33 5.18 7.35 6.78
CA GLU A 33 5.38 6.59 8.03
C GLU A 33 5.56 5.09 7.77
N LEU A 34 4.77 4.50 6.85
CA LEU A 34 4.92 3.10 6.45
C LEU A 34 6.33 2.85 5.91
N ARG A 35 6.80 3.72 5.02
CA ARG A 35 8.15 3.66 4.44
C ARG A 35 9.23 3.86 5.51
N ASP A 36 9.19 4.97 6.24
CA ASP A 36 10.33 5.45 7.04
C ASP A 36 10.46 4.76 8.40
N ASN A 37 9.33 4.33 8.98
CA ASN A 37 9.29 3.76 10.33
C ASN A 37 9.00 2.27 10.31
N HIS A 38 7.94 1.85 9.62
CA HIS A 38 7.41 0.50 9.75
C HIS A 38 8.16 -0.52 8.88
N LEU A 39 8.57 -0.11 7.66
CA LEU A 39 9.33 -0.96 6.75
C LEU A 39 10.84 -0.73 6.84
N LYS A 40 11.29 -0.03 7.89
CA LYS A 40 12.70 0.33 8.05
C LYS A 40 13.64 -0.88 8.10
N ALA A 41 13.16 -2.00 8.61
CA ALA A 41 13.91 -3.27 8.67
C ALA A 41 14.27 -3.83 7.28
N LEU A 42 13.58 -3.40 6.22
CA LEU A 42 13.87 -3.80 4.86
C LEU A 42 14.96 -2.94 4.20
N TYR A 43 15.38 -1.84 4.83
CA TYR A 43 16.51 -1.07 4.33
C TYR A 43 17.84 -1.78 4.60
N GLY A 44 18.70 -1.82 3.59
CA GLY A 44 20.05 -2.35 3.72
C GLY A 44 20.48 -3.23 2.56
N ARG A 45 21.74 -3.67 2.62
CA ARG A 45 22.35 -4.63 1.71
C ARG A 45 22.11 -6.04 2.26
N GLY A 46 21.72 -6.99 1.41
CA GLY A 46 21.53 -8.39 1.79
C GLY A 46 20.19 -9.02 1.41
N PHE A 47 19.21 -8.23 0.95
CA PHE A 47 17.99 -8.76 0.36
C PHE A 47 18.22 -9.15 -1.10
N SER A 48 17.66 -10.28 -1.52
CA SER A 48 17.66 -10.75 -2.91
C SER A 48 16.82 -9.87 -3.82
N CYS A 49 15.88 -9.10 -3.26
CA CYS A 49 15.04 -8.17 -3.98
C CYS A 49 15.60 -6.74 -3.86
N GLU A 50 15.78 -6.10 -5.01
CA GLU A 50 16.34 -4.75 -5.10
C GLU A 50 15.33 -3.68 -4.73
N ASP A 51 14.04 -3.85 -5.07
CA ASP A 51 12.99 -2.85 -4.89
C ASP A 51 11.68 -3.44 -4.35
N LEU A 52 11.03 -2.70 -3.44
CA LEU A 52 9.67 -2.97 -2.95
C LEU A 52 8.80 -1.74 -3.20
N VAL A 53 7.76 -1.90 -4.00
CA VAL A 53 6.80 -0.84 -4.33
C VAL A 53 5.43 -1.21 -3.77
N ILE A 54 4.90 -0.35 -2.92
CA ILE A 54 3.60 -0.52 -2.26
C ILE A 54 2.70 0.65 -2.63
N TYR A 55 1.49 0.36 -3.08
CA TYR A 55 0.43 1.36 -3.21
C TYR A 55 -0.48 1.30 -2.00
N ILE A 56 -0.83 2.46 -1.46
CA ILE A 56 -1.87 2.60 -0.45
C ILE A 56 -2.98 3.54 -0.92
N SER A 57 -4.21 3.26 -0.54
CA SER A 57 -5.38 4.07 -0.90
C SER A 57 -6.49 3.89 0.14
N TYR A 58 -7.58 4.64 0.02
CA TYR A 58 -8.82 4.33 0.73
C TYR A 58 -9.74 3.45 -0.12
N ASN A 59 -10.60 2.70 0.54
CA ASN A 59 -11.80 2.13 -0.07
C ASN A 59 -13.03 3.01 0.21
N SER A 60 -14.17 2.64 -0.37
CA SER A 60 -15.47 3.28 -0.16
C SER A 60 -15.99 3.32 1.29
N LYS A 61 -15.35 2.59 2.21
CA LYS A 61 -15.63 2.61 3.66
C LYS A 61 -14.62 3.45 4.44
N TYR A 62 -13.82 4.29 3.76
CA TYR A 62 -12.76 5.12 4.35
C TYR A 62 -11.67 4.31 5.09
N LYS A 63 -11.52 3.02 4.79
CA LYS A 63 -10.44 2.18 5.33
C LYS A 63 -9.23 2.21 4.40
N MET A 64 -8.04 2.33 4.98
CA MET A 64 -6.80 2.21 4.22
C MET A 64 -6.62 0.78 3.73
N ARG A 65 -6.17 0.65 2.49
CA ARG A 65 -5.82 -0.60 1.84
C ARG A 65 -4.44 -0.49 1.21
N TYR A 66 -3.72 -1.60 1.10
CA TYR A 66 -2.37 -1.66 0.55
C TYR A 66 -2.23 -2.76 -0.48
N ARG A 67 -1.29 -2.62 -1.41
CA ARG A 67 -0.89 -3.69 -2.34
C ARG A 67 0.58 -3.54 -2.71
N ILE A 68 1.29 -4.66 -2.76
CA ILE A 68 2.61 -4.75 -3.41
C ILE A 68 2.37 -4.86 -4.92
N VAL A 69 3.04 -4.02 -5.70
CA VAL A 69 2.79 -3.90 -7.16
C VAL A 69 3.90 -4.48 -8.05
N ASN A 70 4.98 -4.96 -7.44
CA ASN A 70 6.05 -5.68 -8.10
C ASN A 70 6.26 -7.05 -7.44
N ASP A 71 6.90 -7.97 -8.16
CA ASP A 71 7.22 -9.28 -7.59
C ASP A 71 8.29 -9.14 -6.50
N VAL A 72 8.04 -9.76 -5.36
CA VAL A 72 8.98 -9.83 -4.22
C VAL A 72 8.98 -11.23 -3.62
N PRO A 73 10.04 -11.63 -2.93
CA PRO A 73 10.08 -12.88 -2.18
C PRO A 73 8.95 -13.01 -1.13
N ALA A 74 8.50 -14.24 -0.87
CA ALA A 74 7.36 -14.53 0.01
C ALA A 74 7.55 -14.06 1.47
N ASP A 75 8.79 -14.03 1.97
CA ASP A 75 9.13 -13.49 3.28
C ASP A 75 8.88 -11.98 3.36
N ILE A 76 9.16 -11.25 2.28
CA ILE A 76 8.85 -9.81 2.16
C ILE A 76 7.33 -9.60 2.09
N GLU A 77 6.60 -10.41 1.32
CA GLU A 77 5.14 -10.35 1.28
C GLU A 77 4.54 -10.56 2.67
N TYR A 78 5.02 -11.58 3.38
CA TYR A 78 4.58 -11.89 4.74
C TYR A 78 4.87 -10.75 5.71
N PHE A 79 6.09 -10.20 5.69
CA PHE A 79 6.48 -9.09 6.55
C PHE A 79 5.62 -7.83 6.31
N VAL A 80 5.39 -7.48 5.04
CA VAL A 80 4.52 -6.35 4.67
C VAL A 80 3.09 -6.60 5.12
N ALA A 81 2.58 -7.83 4.95
CA ALA A 81 1.22 -8.18 5.36
C ALA A 81 1.00 -8.13 6.87
N GLU A 82 1.94 -8.65 7.65
CA GLU A 82 1.91 -8.57 9.11
C GLU A 82 1.97 -7.10 9.58
N THR A 83 2.89 -6.33 9.02
CA THR A 83 3.08 -4.91 9.34
C THR A 83 1.82 -4.10 9.03
N CYS A 84 1.28 -4.23 7.82
CA CYS A 84 0.08 -3.53 7.40
C CYS A 84 -1.16 -3.97 8.20
N GLY A 85 -1.27 -5.26 8.53
CA GLY A 85 -2.35 -5.78 9.37
C GLY A 85 -2.37 -5.17 10.78
N ARG A 86 -1.19 -5.01 11.41
CA ARG A 86 -1.07 -4.34 12.72
C ARG A 86 -1.44 -2.85 12.67
N LEU A 87 -1.28 -2.19 11.52
CA LEU A 87 -1.72 -0.82 11.27
C LEU A 87 -3.21 -0.71 10.91
N GLY A 88 -3.91 -1.83 10.78
CA GLY A 88 -5.32 -1.87 10.38
C GLY A 88 -5.56 -1.69 8.88
N TYR A 89 -4.52 -1.79 8.05
CA TYR A 89 -4.63 -1.69 6.60
C TYR A 89 -5.13 -3.02 6.03
N MET A 90 -5.92 -2.95 4.97
CA MET A 90 -6.49 -4.14 4.33
C MET A 90 -5.73 -4.48 3.04
N LEU A 91 -5.56 -5.77 2.74
CA LEU A 91 -5.00 -6.18 1.46
C LEU A 91 -5.92 -5.77 0.31
N TRP A 92 -5.40 -4.96 -0.61
CA TRP A 92 -6.06 -4.55 -1.83
C TRP A 92 -5.86 -5.60 -2.91
N ARG A 93 -6.74 -6.60 -2.91
CA ARG A 93 -6.81 -7.60 -3.98
C ARG A 93 -7.35 -6.94 -5.24
N SER A 94 -6.66 -7.02 -6.37
CA SER A 94 -7.35 -6.84 -7.64
C SER A 94 -8.27 -8.03 -7.86
N VAL A 95 -9.51 -7.74 -8.26
CA VAL A 95 -10.34 -8.77 -8.88
C VAL A 95 -9.59 -9.20 -10.14
N PRO A 96 -9.27 -10.50 -10.32
CA PRO A 96 -8.78 -10.96 -11.61
C PRO A 96 -9.84 -10.58 -12.64
N VAL A 97 -9.44 -9.86 -13.69
CA VAL A 97 -10.28 -9.73 -14.87
C VAL A 97 -10.33 -11.12 -15.48
N GLU A 98 -11.40 -11.88 -15.24
CA GLU A 98 -11.70 -13.05 -16.05
C GLU A 98 -11.86 -12.57 -17.49
N VAL A 99 -10.85 -12.84 -18.32
CA VAL A 99 -10.96 -12.66 -19.76
C VAL A 99 -11.98 -13.69 -20.24
N LEU A 100 -13.23 -13.27 -20.41
CA LEU A 100 -14.24 -14.10 -21.05
C LEU A 100 -13.75 -14.44 -22.46
N PRO A 101 -13.68 -15.73 -22.84
CA PRO A 101 -13.41 -16.09 -24.23
C PRO A 101 -14.57 -15.60 -25.10
N GLY A 102 -14.24 -14.86 -26.16
CA GLY A 102 -15.17 -14.43 -27.20
C GLY A 102 -15.55 -15.55 -28.16
#